data_AF-A0A2R7Y8P1-F1
#
_entry.id   AF-A0A2R7Y8P1-F1
#
_cell.length_a   1.000
_cell.length_b   1.000
_cell.length_c   1.000
_cell.angle_alpha   90.00
_cell.angle_beta   90.00
_cell.angle_gamma   90.00
#
_symmetry.space_group_name_H-M   'P 1'
#
loop_
_entity.id
_entity.type
_entity.pdbx_description
1 polymer ?
#
loop_
_entity_poly.entity_id
_entity_poly.type
_entity_poly.pdbx_seq_one_letter_code
_entity_poly.pdbx_strand_id
1 'polypeptide(L)' 'MSVDVKLKNVKVLLAINDEGEVIGKVTLDLAHKPYAEIVNLMVHPSYCGQGIGKRLVEVCIRIARIGDSTYNIL' A
#
# COMPACT_ATOMS: atom_id res chain seq x y z
N MET A 1 13.74 11.90 -10.90
CA MET A 1 13.09 13.23 -10.84
C MET A 1 11.78 13.04 -10.10
N SER A 2 11.67 13.57 -8.89
CA SER A 2 10.58 13.28 -7.94
C SER A 2 9.53 14.38 -7.96
N VAL A 3 8.27 14.00 -8.22
CA VAL A 3 7.09 14.82 -7.93
C VAL A 3 6.45 14.20 -6.69
N ASP A 4 6.49 14.92 -5.56
CA ASP A 4 5.92 14.49 -4.28
C ASP A 4 4.57 15.20 -4.08
N VAL A 5 3.47 14.48 -4.26
CA VAL A 5 2.12 14.97 -3.92
C VAL A 5 1.71 14.34 -2.60
N LYS A 6 1.91 15.06 -1.50
CA LYS A 6 1.43 14.66 -0.16
C LYS A 6 -0.05 15.02 0.01
N LEU A 7 -0.93 14.08 -0.35
CA LEU A 7 -2.30 14.10 0.17
C LEU A 7 -2.25 13.57 1.61
N LYS A 8 -2.59 14.44 2.57
CA LYS A 8 -2.38 14.25 4.02
C LYS A 8 -2.91 12.94 4.61
N ASN A 9 -3.80 12.24 3.89
CA ASN A 9 -4.47 11.02 4.34
C ASN A 9 -4.34 9.83 3.37
N VAL A 10 -3.49 9.92 2.34
CA VAL A 10 -3.31 8.83 1.37
C VAL A 10 -1.95 8.17 1.58
N LYS A 11 -1.93 6.85 1.69
CA LYS A 11 -0.70 6.05 1.75
C LYS A 11 -0.59 5.21 0.49
N VAL A 12 0.61 5.17 -0.10
CA VAL A 12 0.93 4.27 -1.22
C VAL A 12 1.91 3.23 -0.70
N LEU A 13 1.57 1.96 -0.88
CA LEU A 13 2.43 0.82 -0.54
C LEU A 13 2.84 0.14 -1.84
N LEU A 14 4.12 -0.23 -1.92
CA LEU A 14 4.71 -0.94 -3.04
C LEU A 14 5.20 -2.31 -2.55
N ALA A 15 5.00 -3.35 -3.35
CA ALA A 15 5.70 -4.61 -3.22
C ALA A 15 6.88 -4.57 -4.20
N ILE A 16 8.08 -4.78 -3.69
CA ILE A 16 9.34 -4.72 -4.45
C ILE A 16 9.98 -6.12 -4.38
N ASN A 17 10.43 -6.67 -5.51
CA ASN A 17 11.15 -7.94 -5.53
C ASN A 17 12.64 -7.77 -5.17
N ASP A 18 13.38 -8.86 -5.10
CA ASP A 18 14.81 -8.86 -4.75
C ASP A 18 15.68 -8.10 -5.78
N GLU A 19 15.17 -7.90 -7.00
CA GLU A 19 15.83 -7.14 -8.07
C GLU A 19 15.51 -5.63 -8.01
N GLY A 20 14.68 -5.19 -7.06
CA GLY A 20 14.30 -3.79 -6.90
C GLY A 20 13.13 -3.35 -7.79
N GLU A 21 12.45 -4.29 -8.45
CA GLU A 21 11.32 -4.01 -9.34
C GLU A 21 10.00 -3.93 -8.57
N VAL A 22 9.13 -2.99 -8.96
CA VAL A 22 7.77 -2.87 -8.39
C VAL A 22 6.87 -3.95 -8.99
N ILE A 23 6.52 -4.95 -8.20
CA ILE A 23 5.68 -6.10 -8.59
C ILE A 23 4.25 -6.01 -8.07
N GLY A 24 3.94 -5.00 -7.25
CA GLY A 24 2.60 -4.76 -6.75
C GLY A 24 2.47 -3.38 -6.11
N LYS A 25 1.24 -2.91 -6.01
CA LYS A 25 0.92 -1.59 -5.47
C LYS A 25 -0.46 -1.61 -4.85
N VAL A 26 -0.64 -0.86 -3.77
CA VAL A 26 -1.96 -0.52 -3.24
C VAL A 26 -1.95 0.91 -2.73
N THR A 27 -3.08 1.57 -2.81
CA THR A 27 -3.31 2.87 -2.19
C THR A 27 -4.34 2.71 -1.08
N LEU A 28 -4.02 3.25 0.09
CA LEU A 28 -4.93 3.34 1.23
C LEU A 28 -5.34 4.80 1.39
N ASP A 29 -6.63 5.08 1.23
CA ASP A 29 -7.22 6.39 1.49
C ASP A 29 -7.87 6.42 2.87
N LEU A 30 -7.46 7.37 3.70
CA LEU A 30 -7.94 7.59 5.07
C LEU A 30 -8.66 8.94 5.21
N ALA A 31 -9.02 9.59 4.10
CA ALA A 31 -9.60 10.93 4.11
C ALA A 31 -11.00 10.99 4.76
N HIS A 32 -11.76 9.88 4.74
CA HIS A 32 -13.16 9.84 5.14
C HIS A 32 -13.40 9.01 6.40
N LYS A 33 -12.97 9.50 7.57
CA LYS A 33 -13.27 8.84 8.86
C LYS A 33 -14.80 8.64 9.05
N PRO A 34 -15.23 7.49 9.62
CA PRO A 34 -14.43 6.41 10.19
C PRO A 34 -13.96 5.35 9.17
N TYR A 35 -14.19 5.57 7.87
CA TYR A 35 -13.91 4.61 6.82
C TYR A 35 -12.49 4.77 6.27
N ALA A 36 -11.98 3.67 5.72
CA ALA A 36 -10.75 3.61 4.98
C ALA A 36 -11.02 2.87 3.67
N GLU A 37 -10.44 3.35 2.58
CA GLU A 37 -10.63 2.75 1.26
C GLU A 37 -9.33 2.16 0.76
N ILE A 38 -9.41 0.91 0.28
CA ILE A 38 -8.33 0.27 -0.46
C ILE A 38 -8.62 0.48 -1.93
N VAL A 39 -7.79 1.27 -2.59
CA VAL A 39 -7.93 1.61 -4.01
C VAL A 39 -6.65 1.24 -4.77
N ASN A 40 -6.81 0.99 -6.07
CA ASN A 40 -5.68 0.69 -6.96
C ASN A 40 -4.80 -0.48 -6.50
N LEU A 41 -5.40 -1.54 -5.93
CA LEU A 41 -4.71 -2.79 -5.61
C LEU A 41 -4.38 -3.54 -6.92
N MET A 42 -3.10 -3.75 -7.15
CA MET A 42 -2.59 -4.44 -8.34
C MET A 42 -1.38 -5.28 -7.99
N VAL A 43 -1.25 -6.41 -8.67
CA VAL A 43 -0.08 -7.30 -8.62
C VAL A 43 0.27 -7.66 -10.06
N HIS A 44 1.57 -7.64 -10.39
CA HIS A 44 2.04 -8.03 -11.70
C HIS A 44 1.58 -9.47 -12.03
N PRO A 45 1.06 -9.77 -13.23
CA PRO A 45 0.46 -11.07 -13.54
C PRO A 45 1.34 -12.29 -13.22
N SER A 46 2.65 -12.21 -13.52
CA SER A 46 3.62 -13.28 -13.24
C SER A 46 3.84 -13.55 -11.73
N TYR A 47 3.40 -12.63 -10.87
CA TYR A 47 3.55 -12.70 -9.42
C TYR A 47 2.20 -12.94 -8.70
N CYS A 48 1.11 -13.09 -9.45
CA CYS A 48 -0.17 -13.50 -8.91
C CYS A 48 -0.12 -14.93 -8.35
N GLY A 49 -1.02 -15.25 -7.40
CA GLY A 49 -1.05 -16.55 -6.73
C GLY A 49 0.01 -16.75 -5.63
N GLN A 50 0.91 -15.79 -5.43
CA GLN A 50 1.99 -15.88 -4.43
C GLN A 50 1.69 -15.17 -3.11
N GLY A 51 0.47 -14.65 -2.92
CA GLY A 51 0.04 -14.00 -1.68
C GLY A 51 0.45 -12.52 -1.52
N ILE A 52 1.06 -11.90 -2.54
CA ILE A 52 1.47 -10.47 -2.48
C ILE A 52 0.28 -9.54 -2.23
N GLY A 53 -0.82 -9.70 -2.97
CA GLY A 53 -2.02 -8.88 -2.79
C GLY A 53 -2.62 -9.00 -1.40
N LYS A 54 -2.63 -10.22 -0.83
CA LYS A 54 -3.03 -10.47 0.56
C LYS A 54 -2.16 -9.65 1.52
N ARG A 55 -0.84 -9.73 1.36
CA ARG A 55 0.10 -9.04 2.26
C ARG A 55 -0.02 -7.52 2.17
N LEU A 56 -0.23 -6.97 0.97
CA LEU A 56 -0.52 -5.54 0.77
C LEU A 56 -1.79 -5.12 1.52
N VAL A 57 -2.88 -5.88 1.40
CA VAL A 57 -4.15 -5.61 2.11
C VAL A 57 -4.00 -5.73 3.62
N GLU A 58 -3.28 -6.73 4.12
CA GLU A 58 -3.03 -6.90 5.56
C GLU A 58 -2.28 -5.71 6.16
N VAL A 59 -1.30 -5.15 5.43
CA VAL A 59 -0.61 -3.92 5.83
C VAL A 59 -1.58 -2.74 5.85
N CYS A 60 -2.43 -2.58 4.83
CA CYS A 60 -3.46 -1.53 4.83
C CYS A 60 -4.38 -1.61 6.05
N ILE A 61 -4.90 -2.80 6.38
CA ILE A 61 -5.78 -3.02 7.54
C ILE A 61 -5.08 -2.62 8.84
N ARG A 62 -3.80 -2.99 8.99
CA ARG A 62 -3.00 -2.63 10.16
C ARG A 62 -2.79 -1.12 10.27
N ILE A 63 -2.46 -0.44 9.17
CA ILE A 63 -2.32 1.03 9.15
C ILE A 63 -3.65 1.70 9.52
N ALA A 64 -4.76 1.25 8.95
CA ALA A 64 -6.08 1.83 9.20
C ALA A 64 -6.53 1.68 10.67
N ARG A 65 -6.15 0.58 11.35
CA ARG A 65 -6.48 0.35 12.78
C ARG A 65 -5.69 1.23 13.74
N ILE A 66 -4.42 1.50 13.43
CA ILE A 66 -3.50 2.18 14.36
C ILE A 66 -3.57 3.71 14.18
N GLY A 67 -4.00 4.20 13.02
CA GLY A 67 -3.90 5.62 12.67
C GLY A 67 -2.49 6.01 12.25
N ASP A 68 -2.30 7.26 11.81
CA ASP A 68 -1.13 7.79 11.09
C ASP A 68 0.18 7.86 11.91
N SER A 69 0.61 6.74 12.47
CA SER A 69 1.92 6.56 13.09
C SER A 69 2.87 5.98 12.05
N THR A 70 3.96 6.69 11.77
CA THR A 70 4.98 6.35 10.78
C THR A 70 5.58 4.96 11.02
N TYR A 71 5.55 4.07 10.02
CA TYR A 71 6.25 2.79 10.04
C TYR A 71 7.30 2.72 8.93
N ASN A 72 8.53 2.35 9.30
CA ASN A 72 9.49 1.74 8.39
C ASN A 72 9.17 0.24 8.36
N ILE A 73 8.65 -0.25 7.24
CA ILE A 73 8.48 -1.69 7.02
C ILE A 73 9.79 -2.17 6.40
N LEU A 74 10.53 -2.97 7.17
CA LEU A 74 11.71 -3.73 6.73
C LEU A 74 11.32 -4.75 5.65
#